data_AF-A0A7S1TM09-F1
#
_entry.id   AF-A0A7S1TM09-F1
#
_cell.length_a   1.000
_cell.length_b   1.000
_cell.length_c   1.000
_cell.angle_alpha   90.00
_cell.angle_beta   90.00
_cell.angle_gamma   90.00
#
_symmetry.space_group_name_H-M   'P 1'
#
loop_
_entity.id
_entity.type
_entity.pdbx_description
1 polymer ?
#
loop_
_entity_poly.entity_id
_entity_poly.type
_entity_poly.pdbx_seq_one_letter_code
_entity_poly.pdbx_strand_id
1 'polypeptide(L)'
;MWSNWAGQILPEPGGSGGSEPPRGTVFDAVMNLCACALGASMLSLPFALDRLGGALPGGFALVVVGVLTALAARWIVDAGQRYQKAKFPQIMHAAFGAPFALLTEALMGACLLVAAVSYIVGLAGLVPMLLSPLHELPRWLLVSALMAVTFP
;
A
#
# COMPACT_ATOMS: atom_id res chain seq x y z
N MET A 1 4.93 -23.51 3.91
CA MET A 1 5.45 -22.76 2.73
C MET A 1 4.89 -21.34 2.77
N TRP A 2 5.73 -20.33 2.98
CA TRP A 2 5.29 -18.95 3.20
C TRP A 2 5.74 -18.08 2.03
N SER A 3 4.80 -17.54 1.26
CA SER A 3 5.07 -16.49 0.27
C SER A 3 5.12 -15.15 0.99
N ASN A 4 6.14 -14.33 0.74
CA ASN A 4 6.02 -12.91 1.04
C ASN A 4 5.01 -12.25 0.08
N TRP A 5 4.61 -11.03 0.38
CA TRP A 5 3.67 -10.25 -0.46
C TRP A 5 4.18 -9.98 -1.89
N ALA A 6 5.48 -10.21 -2.15
CA ALA A 6 6.11 -10.08 -3.46
C ALA A 6 6.21 -11.43 -4.22
N GLY A 7 5.54 -12.48 -3.77
CA GLY A 7 5.56 -13.80 -4.43
C GLY A 7 6.87 -14.59 -4.23
N GLN A 8 7.81 -14.10 -3.42
CA GLN A 8 9.02 -14.85 -3.10
C GLN A 8 8.70 -15.86 -1.99
N ILE A 9 8.94 -17.13 -2.31
CA ILE A 9 8.97 -18.23 -1.34
C ILE A 9 10.17 -17.97 -0.44
N LEU A 10 9.91 -17.57 0.81
CA LEU A 10 10.99 -17.46 1.78
C LEU A 10 11.41 -18.87 2.21
N PRO A 11 12.72 -19.16 2.27
CA PRO A 11 13.20 -20.43 2.80
C PRO A 11 12.70 -20.62 4.24
N GLU A 12 12.31 -21.85 4.58
CA GLU A 12 11.87 -22.17 5.93
C GLU A 12 12.95 -21.81 6.96
N PRO A 13 12.55 -21.29 8.14
CA PRO A 13 13.50 -20.99 9.20
C PRO A 13 14.10 -22.31 9.71
N GLY A 14 15.28 -22.66 9.19
CA GLY A 14 16.00 -23.91 9.49
C GLY A 14 16.70 -24.57 8.30
N GLY A 15 16.41 -24.16 7.06
CA GLY A 15 17.11 -24.66 5.87
C GLY A 15 18.44 -23.95 5.65
N SER A 16 19.56 -24.61 5.93
CA SER A 16 20.94 -24.09 5.81
C SER A 16 21.44 -23.83 4.37
N GLY A 17 20.54 -23.76 3.38
CA GLY A 17 20.89 -23.68 1.96
C GLY A 17 20.11 -22.67 1.13
N GLY A 18 19.30 -21.80 1.73
CA GLY A 18 18.59 -20.75 1.00
C GLY A 18 19.47 -19.53 0.82
N SER A 19 19.83 -19.20 -0.43
CA SER A 19 20.38 -17.89 -0.79
C SER A 19 19.53 -16.79 -0.15
N GLU A 20 20.18 -15.82 0.51
CA GLU A 20 19.49 -14.65 1.05
C GLU A 20 18.54 -14.10 -0.03
N PRO A 21 17.24 -13.87 0.29
CA PRO A 21 16.35 -13.25 -0.66
C PRO A 21 17.00 -11.93 -1.13
N PRO A 22 16.93 -11.61 -2.44
CA PRO A 22 17.56 -10.42 -2.97
C PRO A 22 17.15 -9.21 -2.12
N ARG A 23 18.11 -8.58 -1.46
CA ARG A 23 17.84 -7.36 -0.70
C ARG A 23 17.42 -6.30 -1.71
N GLY A 24 16.14 -5.97 -1.73
CA GLY A 24 15.63 -4.84 -2.50
C GLY A 24 16.38 -3.56 -2.12
N THR A 25 16.54 -2.66 -3.07
CA THR A 25 17.20 -1.38 -2.81
C THR A 25 16.29 -0.51 -1.93
N VAL A 26 16.86 0.49 -1.26
CA VAL A 26 16.07 1.50 -0.51
C VAL A 26 15.08 2.17 -1.45
N PHE A 27 15.45 2.37 -2.71
CA PHE A 27 14.59 2.92 -3.74
C PHE A 27 13.35 2.04 -3.98
N ASP A 28 13.49 0.72 -4.09
CA ASP A 28 12.35 -0.20 -4.29
C ASP A 28 11.37 -0.12 -3.10
N ALA A 29 11.90 -0.04 -1.88
CA ALA A 29 11.08 0.09 -0.68
C ALA A 29 10.32 1.43 -0.64
N VAL A 30 10.99 2.54 -1.01
CA VAL A 30 10.36 3.86 -1.10
C VAL A 30 9.29 3.89 -2.18
N MET A 31 9.58 3.36 -3.37
CA MET A 31 8.61 3.30 -4.47
C MET A 31 7.40 2.43 -4.12
N ASN A 32 7.61 1.30 -3.45
CA ASN A 32 6.51 0.48 -2.96
C ASN A 32 5.65 1.22 -1.93
N LEU A 33 6.27 1.95 -1.00
CA LEU A 33 5.55 2.77 -0.02
C LEU A 33 4.74 3.88 -0.71
N CYS A 34 5.32 4.55 -1.71
CA CYS A 34 4.64 5.55 -2.52
C CYS A 34 3.46 4.95 -3.29
N ALA A 35 3.62 3.76 -3.89
CA ALA A 35 2.55 3.07 -4.59
C ALA A 35 1.37 2.72 -3.66
N CYS A 36 1.66 2.31 -2.42
CA CYS A 36 0.62 2.08 -1.42
C CYS A 36 -0.09 3.38 -0.98
N ALA A 37 0.61 4.52 -0.97
CA ALA A 37 0.05 5.79 -0.51
C ALA A 37 -0.74 6.57 -1.57
N LEU A 38 -0.28 6.54 -2.83
CA LEU A 38 -0.78 7.38 -3.94
C LEU A 38 -1.93 6.75 -4.76
N GLY A 39 -2.55 5.68 -4.27
CA GLY A 39 -3.61 4.96 -5.00
C GLY A 39 -4.92 5.75 -5.19
N ALA A 40 -6.05 5.06 -5.06
CA ALA A 40 -7.38 5.66 -5.26
C ALA A 40 -7.67 6.89 -4.38
N SER A 41 -6.94 7.05 -3.27
CA SER A 41 -6.98 8.20 -2.37
C SER A 41 -6.68 9.54 -3.06
N MET A 42 -5.87 9.58 -4.13
CA MET A 42 -5.56 10.84 -4.82
C MET A 42 -6.78 11.44 -5.54
N LEU A 43 -7.73 10.59 -5.95
CA LEU A 43 -8.92 11.02 -6.70
C LEU A 43 -9.97 11.67 -5.80
N SER A 44 -10.04 11.25 -4.53
CA SER A 44 -10.95 11.83 -3.53
C SER A 44 -10.35 13.05 -2.81
N LEU A 45 -9.04 13.27 -2.95
CA LEU A 45 -8.32 14.39 -2.35
C LEU A 45 -8.89 15.77 -2.71
N PRO A 46 -9.16 16.14 -3.97
CA PRO A 46 -9.75 17.45 -4.29
C PRO A 46 -11.13 17.66 -3.63
N PHE A 47 -11.96 16.61 -3.57
CA PHE A 47 -13.25 16.66 -2.88
C PHE A 47 -13.09 16.85 -1.36
N ALA A 48 -12.12 16.16 -0.76
CA ALA A 48 -11.82 16.32 0.66
C ALA A 48 -11.30 17.73 0.99
N LEU A 49 -10.42 18.28 0.14
CA LEU A 49 -9.91 19.65 0.29
C LEU A 49 -11.04 20.68 0.19
N ASP A 50 -11.94 20.53 -0.78
CA ASP A 50 -13.11 21.41 -0.95
C ASP A 50 -13.99 21.39 0.32
N ARG A 51 -14.26 20.21 0.87
CA ARG A 51 -15.04 20.05 2.11
C ARG A 51 -14.38 20.60 3.36
N LEU A 52 -13.05 20.67 3.40
CA LEU A 52 -12.27 21.22 4.51
C LEU A 52 -12.15 22.76 4.46
N GLY A 53 -12.74 23.41 3.46
CA GLY A 53 -12.67 24.87 3.29
C GLY A 53 -11.61 25.33 2.29
N GLY A 54 -11.20 24.44 1.37
CA GLY A 54 -10.31 24.74 0.26
C GLY A 54 -8.86 24.29 0.46
N ALA A 55 -7.99 24.76 -0.44
CA ALA A 55 -6.61 24.27 -0.55
C ALA A 55 -5.74 24.58 0.68
N LEU A 56 -5.92 25.73 1.34
CA LEU A 56 -5.13 26.12 2.51
C LEU A 56 -5.41 25.25 3.75
N PRO A 57 -6.66 25.16 4.26
CA PRO A 57 -6.95 24.32 5.44
C PRO A 57 -6.75 22.83 5.14
N GLY A 58 -7.12 22.38 3.94
CA GLY A 58 -6.91 20.99 3.55
C GLY A 58 -5.43 20.65 3.35
N GLY A 59 -4.63 21.57 2.77
CA GLY A 59 -3.17 21.40 2.65
C GLY A 59 -2.49 21.33 4.02
N PHE A 60 -2.89 22.17 4.97
CA PHE A 60 -2.42 22.07 6.35
C PHE A 60 -2.77 20.72 6.99
N ALA A 61 -4.01 20.25 6.81
CA ALA A 61 -4.44 18.94 7.31
C ALA A 61 -3.60 17.80 6.70
N LEU A 62 -3.30 17.84 5.41
CA LEU A 62 -2.43 16.85 4.74
C LEU A 62 -1.01 16.85 5.32
N VAL A 63 -0.42 18.03 5.58
CA VAL A 63 0.90 18.13 6.23
C VAL A 63 0.86 17.52 7.62
N VAL A 64 -0.15 17.83 8.43
CA VAL A 64 -0.30 17.27 9.78
C VAL A 64 -0.41 15.75 9.74
N VAL A 65 -1.27 15.21 8.87
CA VAL A 65 -1.43 13.76 8.71
C VAL A 65 -0.11 13.12 8.25
N GLY A 66 0.58 13.72 7.28
CA GLY A 66 1.87 13.22 6.80
C GLY A 66 2.94 13.16 7.89
N VAL A 67 3.04 14.20 8.73
CA VAL A 67 3.97 14.22 9.88
C VAL A 67 3.61 13.13 10.89
N LEU A 68 2.32 12.98 11.23
CA LEU A 68 1.86 11.94 12.15
C LEU A 68 2.17 10.53 11.62
N THR A 69 1.94 10.29 10.32
CA THR A 69 2.29 9.01 9.68
C THR A 69 3.79 8.75 9.71
N ALA A 70 4.62 9.76 9.45
CA ALA A 70 6.08 9.62 9.51
C ALA A 70 6.58 9.31 10.92
N LEU A 71 6.01 9.95 11.94
CA LEU A 71 6.31 9.67 13.35
C LEU A 71 5.90 8.25 13.75
N ALA A 72 4.70 7.81 13.35
CA ALA A 72 4.23 6.45 13.60
C ALA A 72 5.16 5.41 12.94
N ALA A 73 5.56 5.63 11.68
CA ALA A 73 6.49 4.75 10.98
C ALA A 73 7.85 4.68 11.70
N ARG A 74 8.37 5.82 12.15
CA ARG A 74 9.62 5.88 12.93
C ARG A 74 9.52 5.07 14.21
N TRP A 75 8.45 5.21 14.99
CA TRP A 75 8.28 4.43 16.22
C TRP A 75 8.22 2.92 15.97
N ILE A 76 7.61 2.49 14.87
CA ILE A 76 7.58 1.07 14.49
C ILE A 76 8.99 0.57 14.15
N VAL A 77 9.78 1.36 13.40
CA VAL A 77 11.16 1.02 13.05
C VAL A 77 12.04 0.95 14.30
N ASP A 78 11.95 1.96 15.18
CA ASP A 78 12.70 2.01 16.44
C ASP A 78 12.34 0.82 17.34
N ALA A 79 11.06 0.45 17.42
CA ALA A 79 10.62 -0.74 18.14
C ALA A 79 11.16 -2.03 17.51
N GLY A 80 11.14 -2.15 16.18
CA GLY A 80 11.72 -3.29 15.46
C GLY A 80 13.21 -3.48 15.74
N GLN A 81 13.98 -2.39 15.75
CA GLN A 81 15.40 -2.39 16.11
C GLN A 81 15.62 -2.74 17.59
N ARG A 82 14.81 -2.18 18.50
CA ARG A 82 14.92 -2.43 19.94
C ARG A 82 14.67 -3.89 20.31
N TYR A 83 13.68 -4.53 19.70
CA TYR A 83 13.31 -5.92 20.00
C TYR A 83 13.95 -6.95 19.06
N GLN A 84 14.75 -6.50 18.08
CA GLN A 84 15.38 -7.36 17.07
C GLN A 84 14.36 -8.27 16.35
N LYS A 85 13.19 -7.71 16.01
CA LYS A 85 12.11 -8.41 15.30
C LYS A 85 11.83 -7.70 13.97
N ALA A 86 11.70 -8.47 12.89
CA ALA A 86 11.41 -7.94 11.55
C ALA A 86 9.92 -7.90 11.21
N LYS A 87 9.09 -8.72 11.86
CA LYS A 87 7.65 -8.82 11.55
C LYS A 87 6.83 -7.96 12.49
N PHE A 88 5.91 -7.16 11.95
CA PHE A 88 5.05 -6.27 12.75
C PHE A 88 4.31 -6.97 13.90
N PRO A 89 3.66 -8.15 13.73
CA PRO A 89 3.01 -8.84 14.84
C PRO A 89 3.99 -9.25 15.94
N GLN A 90 5.23 -9.62 15.58
CA GLN A 90 6.27 -9.98 16.55
C GLN A 90 6.80 -8.76 17.31
N ILE A 91 6.92 -7.61 16.62
CA ILE A 91 7.28 -6.33 17.25
C ILE A 91 6.20 -5.94 18.27
N MET A 92 4.93 -5.98 17.88
CA MET A 92 3.81 -5.64 18.76
C MET A 92 3.69 -6.59 19.96
N HIS A 93 3.86 -7.89 19.74
CA HIS A 93 3.84 -8.88 20.81
C HIS A 93 4.99 -8.70 21.80
N ALA A 94 6.17 -8.27 21.34
CA ALA A 94 7.31 -7.98 22.21
C ALA A 94 7.16 -6.65 22.97
N ALA A 95 6.54 -5.64 22.35
CA ALA A 95 6.38 -4.31 22.95
C ALA A 95 5.20 -4.20 23.93
N PHE A 96 4.05 -4.79 23.59
CA PHE A 96 2.80 -4.60 24.34
C PHE A 96 2.22 -5.91 24.90
N GLY A 97 2.76 -7.06 24.52
CA GLY A 97 2.24 -8.38 24.91
C GLY A 97 1.16 -8.93 23.98
N ALA A 98 0.75 -10.17 24.24
CA ALA A 98 -0.17 -10.95 23.39
C ALA A 98 -1.53 -10.29 23.09
N PRO A 99 -2.30 -9.77 24.07
CA PRO A 99 -3.66 -9.29 23.80
C PRO A 99 -3.66 -8.03 22.93
N PHE A 100 -2.72 -7.11 23.16
CA PHE A 100 -2.59 -5.88 22.38
C PHE A 100 -2.04 -6.14 20.98
N ALA A 101 -1.18 -7.15 20.82
CA ALA A 101 -0.71 -7.56 19.50
C ALA A 101 -1.86 -8.08 18.64
N LEU A 102 -2.71 -8.96 19.19
CA LEU A 102 -3.89 -9.49 18.50
C LEU A 102 -4.87 -8.36 18.11
N LEU A 103 -5.13 -7.43 19.03
CA LEU A 103 -6.01 -6.28 18.76
C LEU A 103 -5.46 -5.42 17.63
N THR A 104 -4.15 -5.12 17.64
CA THR A 104 -3.52 -4.31 16.60
C THR A 104 -3.53 -5.01 15.25
N GLU A 105 -3.29 -6.32 15.22
CA GLU A 105 -3.38 -7.14 14.01
C GLU A 105 -4.80 -7.16 13.44
N ALA A 106 -5.81 -7.32 14.30
CA ALA A 106 -7.22 -7.25 13.90
C ALA A 106 -7.59 -5.87 13.34
N LEU A 107 -7.16 -4.79 14.00
CA LEU A 107 -7.39 -3.42 13.52
C LEU A 107 -6.70 -3.16 12.19
N MET A 108 -5.45 -3.59 12.04
CA MET A 108 -4.71 -3.49 10.77
C MET A 108 -5.44 -4.25 9.66
N GLY A 109 -5.91 -5.47 9.92
CA GLY A 109 -6.71 -6.25 8.99
C GLY A 109 -8.01 -5.55 8.58
N ALA A 110 -8.72 -4.96 9.55
CA ALA A 110 -9.93 -4.19 9.28
C ALA A 110 -9.63 -2.94 8.42
N CYS A 111 -8.55 -2.21 8.72
CA CYS A 111 -8.11 -1.06 7.92
C CYS A 111 -7.77 -1.46 6.49
N LEU A 112 -7.06 -2.58 6.29
CA LEU A 112 -6.73 -3.10 4.96
C LEU A 112 -7.99 -3.52 4.18
N LEU A 113 -8.97 -4.13 4.84
CA LEU A 113 -10.24 -4.48 4.22
C LEU A 113 -11.00 -3.22 3.76
N VAL A 114 -11.10 -2.20 4.61
CA VAL A 114 -11.74 -0.92 4.26
C VAL A 114 -11.00 -0.24 3.11
N ALA A 115 -9.66 -0.25 3.13
CA ALA A 115 -8.85 0.30 2.05
C ALA A 115 -9.09 -0.45 0.71
N ALA A 116 -9.14 -1.77 0.74
CA ALA A 116 -9.41 -2.59 -0.43
C ALA A 116 -10.81 -2.32 -1.02
N VAL A 117 -11.85 -2.23 -0.17
CA VAL A 117 -13.21 -1.88 -0.59
C VAL A 117 -13.24 -0.47 -1.19
N SER A 118 -12.59 0.50 -0.54
CA SER A 118 -12.50 1.88 -1.05
C SER A 118 -11.82 1.93 -2.42
N TYR A 119 -10.78 1.13 -2.63
CA TYR A 119 -10.08 1.01 -3.91
C TYR A 119 -10.98 0.43 -5.00
N ILE A 120 -11.70 -0.65 -4.73
CA ILE A 120 -12.64 -1.27 -5.68
C ILE A 120 -13.74 -0.30 -6.09
N VAL A 121 -14.35 0.40 -5.12
CA VAL A 121 -15.41 1.38 -5.38
C VAL A 121 -14.88 2.56 -6.19
N GLY A 122 -13.69 3.06 -5.85
CA GLY A 122 -13.03 4.12 -6.62
C GLY A 122 -12.75 3.71 -8.06
N LEU A 123 -12.22 2.51 -8.25
CA LEU A 123 -11.95 1.94 -9.58
C LEU A 123 -13.24 1.76 -10.39
N ALA A 124 -14.30 1.26 -9.77
CA ALA A 124 -15.60 1.04 -10.44
C ALA A 124 -16.20 2.35 -11.00
N GLY A 125 -15.97 3.49 -10.35
CA GLY A 125 -16.36 4.80 -10.86
C GLY A 125 -15.50 5.31 -12.03
N LEU A 126 -14.21 4.98 -12.03
CA LEU A 126 -13.27 5.41 -13.08
C LEU A 126 -13.36 4.60 -14.36
N VAL A 127 -13.59 3.29 -14.26
CA VAL A 127 -13.66 2.38 -15.41
C VAL A 127 -14.60 2.90 -16.51
N PRO A 128 -15.86 3.29 -16.25
CA PRO A 128 -16.73 3.81 -17.30
C PRO A 128 -16.23 5.14 -17.89
N MET A 129 -15.60 6.01 -17.08
CA MET A 129 -15.02 7.26 -17.58
C MET A 129 -13.82 7.00 -18.51
N LEU A 130 -12.99 6.01 -18.19
CA LEU A 130 -11.86 5.60 -19.02
C LEU A 130 -12.30 4.85 -20.28
N LEU A 131 -13.40 4.10 -20.22
CA LEU A 131 -13.97 3.36 -21.35
C LEU A 131 -14.76 4.25 -22.31
N SER A 132 -15.30 5.38 -21.85
CA SER A 132 -16.04 6.33 -22.70
C SER A 132 -15.26 6.79 -23.95
N PRO A 133 -14.01 7.29 -23.85
CA PRO A 133 -13.24 7.68 -25.03
C PRO A 133 -12.76 6.47 -25.86
N LEU A 134 -12.67 5.28 -25.27
CA LEU A 134 -12.34 4.05 -26.02
C LEU A 134 -13.46 3.63 -26.98
N HIS A 135 -14.70 4.06 -26.73
CA HIS A 135 -15.81 3.82 -27.64
C HIS A 135 -15.73 4.66 -28.93
N GLU A 136 -15.01 5.79 -28.91
CA GLU A 136 -14.79 6.66 -30.08
C GLU A 136 -13.57 6.24 -30.91
N LEU A 137 -12.73 5.34 -30.39
CA LEU A 137 -11.53 4.89 -31.09
C LEU A 137 -11.85 3.86 -32.19
N PRO A 138 -11.24 3.98 -33.38
CA PRO A 138 -11.34 2.96 -34.41
C PRO A 138 -10.92 1.59 -33.87
N ARG A 139 -11.73 0.55 -34.13
CA ARG A 139 -11.50 -0.82 -33.63
C ARG A 139 -10.10 -1.35 -33.91
N TRP A 140 -9.48 -0.95 -35.02
CA TRP A 140 -8.14 -1.39 -35.38
C TRP A 140 -7.07 -0.90 -34.41
N LEU A 141 -7.18 0.34 -33.88
CA LEU A 141 -6.25 0.90 -32.90
C LEU A 141 -6.32 0.15 -31.56
N LEU A 142 -7.54 -0.16 -31.12
CA LEU A 142 -7.82 -0.96 -29.92
C LEU A 142 -7.20 -2.36 -30.02
N VAL A 143 -7.35 -3.02 -31.16
CA VAL A 143 -6.76 -4.35 -31.40
C VAL A 143 -5.23 -4.29 -31.45
N SER A 144 -4.63 -3.28 -32.09
CA SER A 144 -3.17 -3.12 -32.09
C SER A 144 -2.60 -2.81 -30.70
N ALA A 145 -3.30 -2.02 -29.89
CA ALA A 145 -2.89 -1.74 -28.51
C ALA A 145 -3.00 -2.98 -27.61
N LEU A 146 -4.08 -3.75 -27.76
CA LEU A 146 -4.26 -5.00 -27.02
C LEU A 146 -3.17 -6.02 -27.38
N MET A 147 -2.89 -6.18 -28.68
CA MET A 147 -1.83 -7.06 -29.18
C MET A 147 -0.45 -6.66 -28.64
N ALA A 148 -0.14 -5.37 -28.59
CA ALA A 148 1.13 -4.88 -28.05
C ALA A 148 1.27 -5.08 -26.52
N VAL A 149 0.16 -5.08 -25.78
CA VAL A 149 0.16 -5.32 -24.32
C VAL A 149 0.19 -6.81 -23.99
N THR A 150 -0.48 -7.66 -24.77
CA THR A 150 -0.51 -9.11 -24.52
C THR A 150 0.69 -9.86 -25.10
N PHE A 151 1.35 -9.29 -26.11
CA PHE A 151 2.56 -9.84 -26.72
C PHE A 151 3.71 -8.82 -26.66
N PRO A 152 4.27 -8.56 -25.46
CA PRO A 152 5.49 -7.75 -25.32
C PRO A 152 6.74 -8.46 -25.87
#